data_AF-A0A9D8XLG0-F1
#
_entry.id   AF-A0A9D8XLG0-F1
#
_cell.length_a   1.000
_cell.length_b   1.000
_cell.length_c   1.000
_cell.angle_alpha   90.00
_cell.angle_beta   90.00
_cell.angle_gamma   90.00
#
_symmetry.space_group_name_H-M   'P 1'
#
loop_
_entity.id
_entity.type
_entity.pdbx_description
1 polymer ?
#
loop_
_entity_poly.entity_id
_entity_poly.type
_entity_poly.pdbx_seq_one_letter_code
_entity_poly.pdbx_strand_id
1 'polypeptide(L)'
;MRRHIVLPAPNPGEDSFELLQNALNGGDLLLELPKGLFLVSKTLRVFSHTTIRATEHTVIRRMDHTAINVHDCVIANADEYGSGNECIELEGGIWDGNNPANPRGKHALDPENSYSGVAIRFNRVKGLTIRDLTVSQAESYFIRMCNITDFRILNVKFFSTCFRGNQDGVHLNGNCFHGKIKGLYGISPYTPGDDMIALNAYDAAVENNYFGLGEENIPSLNYGVDLGPIEDIEIEDVYADSVYGFFRILTREHPVRNIRAKNIRGGCRFLLLNANSFADAAPGMGLIENVEFSDICVSKVPMWSDSPEINDFPLWGMQLKMKNVVIRDYVRPPLDVNCGTDSVTLHPAAGVISAFEPDPANKCEFVTDENNVVHLPDGGFRYLKIN
;
A
#
# COMPACT_ATOMS: atom_id res chain seq x y z
N MET A 1 10.14 18.24 -29.02
CA MET A 1 9.26 17.25 -29.68
C MET A 1 9.44 15.95 -28.93
N ARG A 2 8.37 15.39 -28.37
CA ARG A 2 8.44 14.13 -27.60
C ARG A 2 8.84 12.99 -28.55
N ARG A 3 9.83 12.18 -28.18
CA ARG A 3 10.20 10.99 -28.94
C ARG A 3 9.05 9.98 -28.87
N HIS A 4 8.73 9.31 -29.97
CA HIS A 4 7.77 8.21 -29.97
C HIS A 4 8.50 6.95 -30.44
N ILE A 5 8.60 5.97 -29.54
CA ILE A 5 9.31 4.72 -29.77
C ILE A 5 8.30 3.60 -29.65
N VAL A 6 8.22 2.75 -30.68
CA VAL A 6 7.46 1.50 -30.66
C VAL A 6 8.48 0.38 -30.65
N LEU A 7 8.51 -0.41 -29.59
CA LEU A 7 9.44 -1.54 -29.52
C LEU A 7 8.93 -2.73 -30.34
N PRO A 8 9.84 -3.56 -30.88
CA PRO A 8 9.47 -4.84 -31.43
C PRO A 8 9.01 -5.79 -30.32
N ALA A 9 8.38 -6.91 -30.71
CA ALA A 9 8.11 -7.99 -29.77
C ALA A 9 9.43 -8.51 -29.17
N PRO A 10 9.44 -8.93 -27.90
CA PRO A 10 10.64 -9.44 -27.27
C PRO A 10 11.02 -10.80 -27.84
N ASN A 11 12.32 -11.08 -27.90
CA ASN A 11 12.81 -12.42 -28.21
C ASN A 11 12.50 -13.35 -27.02
N PRO A 12 11.84 -14.51 -27.24
CA PRO A 12 11.47 -15.40 -26.14
C PRO A 12 12.68 -15.86 -25.33
N GLY A 13 12.63 -15.68 -24.01
CA GLY A 13 13.66 -16.13 -23.07
C GLY A 13 14.92 -15.25 -23.02
N GLU A 14 15.01 -14.21 -23.84
CA GLU A 14 16.14 -13.27 -23.81
C GLU A 14 15.88 -12.12 -22.82
N ASP A 15 16.96 -11.65 -22.21
CA ASP A 15 16.93 -10.44 -21.39
C ASP A 15 16.67 -9.21 -22.26
N SER A 16 15.56 -8.54 -21.99
CA SER A 16 15.09 -7.34 -22.66
C SER A 16 15.54 -6.04 -21.96
N PHE A 17 16.32 -6.13 -20.87
CA PHE A 17 16.74 -4.95 -20.09
C PHE A 17 17.42 -3.89 -20.97
N GLU A 18 18.45 -4.25 -21.74
CA GLU A 18 19.18 -3.27 -22.55
C GLU A 18 18.29 -2.63 -23.62
N LEU A 19 17.40 -3.41 -24.24
CA LEU A 19 16.44 -2.91 -25.23
C LEU A 19 15.53 -1.85 -24.61
N LEU A 20 14.93 -2.15 -23.47
CA LEU A 20 14.00 -1.27 -22.76
C LEU A 20 14.72 -0.06 -22.18
N GLN A 21 15.85 -0.24 -21.50
CA GLN A 21 16.58 0.84 -20.87
C GLN A 21 17.11 1.82 -21.90
N ASN A 22 17.62 1.35 -23.05
CA ASN A 22 18.06 2.24 -24.12
C ASN A 22 16.91 3.08 -24.70
N ALA A 23 15.70 2.52 -24.78
CA ALA A 23 14.52 3.28 -25.18
C ALA A 23 14.12 4.32 -24.14
N LEU A 24 14.27 4.01 -22.84
CA LEU A 24 13.91 4.90 -21.73
C LEU A 24 14.92 6.04 -21.49
N ASN A 25 16.20 5.80 -21.83
CA ASN A 25 17.29 6.73 -21.55
C ASN A 25 17.02 8.14 -22.10
N GLY A 26 17.12 9.14 -21.22
CA GLY A 26 16.97 10.56 -21.54
C GLY A 26 15.55 11.13 -21.46
N GLY A 27 14.51 10.31 -21.28
CA GLY A 27 13.14 10.80 -21.07
C GLY A 27 12.53 11.50 -22.29
N ASP A 28 11.56 12.38 -22.05
CA ASP A 28 10.85 13.14 -23.09
C ASP A 28 10.29 12.24 -24.21
N LEU A 29 9.61 11.14 -23.82
CA LEU A 29 9.22 10.09 -24.75
C LEU A 29 7.87 9.43 -24.44
N LEU A 30 7.24 8.91 -25.49
CA LEU A 30 6.18 7.91 -25.46
C LEU A 30 6.78 6.58 -25.92
N LEU A 31 6.75 5.57 -25.07
CA LEU A 31 7.20 4.21 -25.34
C LEU A 31 6.00 3.28 -25.46
N GLU A 32 5.82 2.63 -26.61
CA GLU A 32 4.78 1.63 -26.82
C GLU A 32 5.39 0.23 -26.84
N LEU A 33 4.90 -0.61 -25.92
CA LEU A 33 5.31 -1.99 -25.74
C LEU A 33 4.25 -2.91 -26.35
N PRO A 34 4.62 -3.75 -27.35
CA PRO A 34 3.71 -4.72 -27.92
C PRO A 34 3.44 -5.87 -26.93
N LYS A 35 2.49 -6.75 -27.28
CA LYS A 35 2.28 -8.01 -26.56
C LYS A 35 3.58 -8.83 -26.50
N GLY A 36 3.80 -9.54 -25.40
CA GLY A 36 4.97 -10.39 -25.22
C GLY A 36 5.48 -10.39 -23.78
N LEU A 37 6.43 -11.29 -23.50
CA LEU A 37 7.11 -11.39 -22.21
C LEU A 37 8.49 -10.73 -22.33
N PHE A 38 8.62 -9.55 -21.74
CA PHE A 38 9.87 -8.83 -21.57
C PHE A 38 10.50 -9.25 -20.25
N LEU A 39 11.51 -10.11 -20.32
CA LEU A 39 12.32 -10.44 -19.15
C LEU A 39 13.31 -9.30 -18.90
N VAL A 40 13.45 -8.85 -17.66
CA VAL A 40 14.44 -7.81 -17.31
C VAL A 40 15.36 -8.32 -16.21
N SER A 41 16.67 -8.31 -16.46
CA SER A 41 17.68 -8.70 -15.47
C SER A 41 18.05 -7.59 -14.48
N LYS A 42 17.68 -6.33 -14.75
CA LYS A 42 17.89 -5.19 -13.84
C LYS A 42 16.63 -4.32 -13.74
N THR A 43 16.58 -3.46 -12.72
CA THR A 43 15.56 -2.42 -12.57
C THR A 43 15.55 -1.46 -13.76
N LEU A 44 14.38 -1.28 -14.39
CA LEU A 44 14.18 -0.25 -15.40
C LEU A 44 14.14 1.14 -14.76
N ARG A 45 14.90 2.08 -15.33
CA ARG A 45 14.98 3.47 -14.87
C ARG A 45 14.25 4.42 -15.82
N VAL A 46 13.22 5.09 -15.30
CA VAL A 46 12.36 6.01 -16.04
C VAL A 46 12.69 7.47 -15.75
N PHE A 47 12.87 8.26 -16.80
CA PHE A 47 13.20 9.68 -16.72
C PHE A 47 11.95 10.55 -16.83
N SER A 48 12.08 11.84 -16.54
CA SER A 48 10.99 12.81 -16.63
C SER A 48 10.32 12.84 -18.02
N HIS A 49 9.04 13.24 -18.04
CA HIS A 49 8.22 13.38 -19.26
C HIS A 49 8.10 12.09 -20.08
N THR A 50 8.10 10.94 -19.41
CA THR A 50 8.02 9.61 -20.03
C THR A 50 6.64 8.98 -19.82
N THR A 51 6.04 8.49 -20.90
CA THR A 51 4.82 7.66 -20.86
C THR A 51 5.19 6.30 -21.43
N ILE A 52 4.95 5.24 -20.67
CA ILE A 52 5.06 3.86 -21.12
C ILE A 52 3.65 3.33 -21.30
N ARG A 53 3.33 2.83 -22.50
CA ARG A 53 2.07 2.16 -22.82
C ARG A 53 2.32 0.71 -23.16
N ALA A 54 1.68 -0.18 -22.43
CA ALA A 54 1.76 -1.61 -22.62
C ALA A 54 0.35 -2.16 -22.89
N THR A 55 0.25 -3.20 -23.71
CA THR A 55 -1.03 -3.89 -23.93
C THR A 55 -1.38 -4.76 -22.72
N GLU A 56 -2.64 -5.17 -22.58
CA GLU A 56 -3.05 -6.13 -21.53
C GLU A 56 -2.34 -7.51 -21.64
N HIS A 57 -1.69 -7.79 -22.77
CA HIS A 57 -0.91 -9.00 -23.03
C HIS A 57 0.60 -8.76 -23.02
N THR A 58 1.04 -7.59 -22.55
CA THR A 58 2.45 -7.28 -22.34
C THR A 58 2.80 -7.58 -20.89
N VAL A 59 3.80 -8.44 -20.68
CA VAL A 59 4.34 -8.77 -19.36
C VAL A 59 5.76 -8.27 -19.27
N ILE A 60 6.07 -7.45 -18.28
CA ILE A 60 7.43 -7.05 -17.92
C ILE A 60 7.76 -7.76 -16.62
N ARG A 61 8.71 -8.70 -16.63
CA ARG A 61 8.99 -9.61 -15.53
C ARG A 61 10.45 -9.60 -15.13
N ARG A 62 10.74 -9.54 -13.82
CA ARG A 62 12.10 -9.77 -13.30
C ARG A 62 12.58 -11.18 -13.64
N MET A 63 13.79 -11.30 -14.16
CA MET A 63 14.41 -12.62 -14.37
C MET A 63 14.68 -13.33 -13.04
N ASP A 64 14.74 -14.66 -13.08
CA ASP A 64 15.01 -15.50 -11.92
C ASP A 64 16.36 -15.15 -11.29
N HIS A 65 16.39 -15.02 -9.96
CA HIS A 65 17.60 -14.79 -9.17
C HIS A 65 18.39 -13.52 -9.56
N THR A 66 17.71 -12.52 -10.13
CA THR A 66 18.35 -11.26 -10.54
C THR A 66 18.10 -10.11 -9.59
N ALA A 67 17.08 -10.19 -8.71
CA ALA A 67 16.88 -9.21 -7.65
C ALA A 67 17.62 -9.67 -6.39
N ILE A 68 18.64 -8.93 -6.01
CA ILE A 68 19.59 -9.30 -4.97
C ILE A 68 19.71 -8.25 -3.87
N ASN A 69 19.39 -6.98 -4.14
CA ASN A 69 19.61 -5.88 -3.21
C ASN A 69 18.44 -4.90 -3.15
N VAL A 70 18.52 -3.92 -2.24
CA VAL A 70 17.44 -2.96 -2.00
C VAL A 70 17.12 -2.07 -3.20
N HIS A 71 18.04 -1.92 -4.15
CA HIS A 71 17.86 -1.10 -5.34
C HIS A 71 17.10 -1.84 -6.45
N ASP A 72 17.00 -3.15 -6.36
CA ASP A 72 16.27 -3.97 -7.32
C ASP A 72 14.76 -3.82 -7.14
N CYS A 73 14.07 -3.73 -8.27
CA CYS A 73 12.62 -3.82 -8.45
C CYS A 73 12.36 -3.98 -9.97
N VAL A 74 11.10 -4.05 -10.42
CA VAL A 74 10.80 -4.09 -11.86
C VAL A 74 11.14 -2.75 -12.50
N ILE A 75 10.70 -1.66 -11.87
CA ILE A 75 10.77 -0.31 -12.43
C ILE A 75 10.81 0.75 -11.33
N ALA A 76 11.65 1.76 -11.55
CA ALA A 76 11.72 2.96 -10.73
C ALA A 76 12.09 4.21 -11.53
N ASN A 77 11.88 5.40 -10.95
CA ASN A 77 12.41 6.61 -11.57
C ASN A 77 13.95 6.64 -11.53
N ALA A 78 14.53 7.37 -12.47
CA ALA A 78 15.97 7.41 -12.70
C ALA A 78 16.72 8.19 -11.62
N ASP A 79 16.17 9.32 -11.17
CA ASP A 79 16.76 10.19 -10.14
C ASP A 79 16.04 10.01 -8.79
N GLU A 80 16.05 8.78 -8.25
CA GLU A 80 15.28 8.42 -7.05
C GLU A 80 15.86 8.98 -5.73
N TYR A 81 17.14 9.39 -5.72
CA TYR A 81 17.83 9.91 -4.51
C TYR A 81 18.38 11.34 -4.68
N GLY A 82 18.26 11.95 -5.86
CA GLY A 82 18.69 13.32 -6.13
C GLY A 82 17.53 14.31 -6.18
N SER A 83 17.40 14.98 -7.32
CA SER A 83 16.39 16.04 -7.53
C SER A 83 15.00 15.50 -7.83
N GLY A 84 14.90 14.21 -8.15
CA GLY A 84 13.63 13.58 -8.51
C GLY A 84 13.33 13.64 -10.00
N ASN A 85 12.14 13.18 -10.36
CA ASN A 85 11.62 13.24 -11.72
C ASN A 85 10.22 13.85 -11.76
N GLU A 86 9.73 14.15 -12.96
CA GLU A 86 8.37 14.68 -13.12
C GLU A 86 7.66 14.13 -14.36
N CYS A 87 6.33 14.18 -14.33
CA CYS A 87 5.47 13.82 -15.45
C CYS A 87 5.76 12.40 -16.00
N ILE A 88 5.71 11.39 -15.12
CA ILE A 88 5.88 9.98 -15.48
C ILE A 88 4.50 9.31 -15.55
N GLU A 89 4.27 8.53 -16.61
CA GLU A 89 3.05 7.75 -16.78
C GLU A 89 3.36 6.29 -17.13
N LEU A 90 2.76 5.36 -16.39
CA LEU A 90 2.70 3.94 -16.69
C LEU A 90 1.26 3.56 -17.01
N GLU A 91 1.00 3.05 -18.21
CA GLU A 91 -0.31 2.65 -18.69
C GLU A 91 -0.27 1.20 -19.20
N GLY A 92 -1.12 0.35 -18.65
CA GLY A 92 -1.29 -1.03 -19.10
C GLY A 92 -0.18 -2.00 -18.71
N GLY A 93 -0.30 -3.23 -19.21
CA GLY A 93 0.65 -4.32 -18.97
C GLY A 93 0.50 -5.03 -17.62
N ILE A 94 1.33 -6.06 -17.47
CA ILE A 94 1.51 -6.84 -16.26
C ILE A 94 2.96 -6.65 -15.79
N TRP A 95 3.14 -6.09 -14.61
CA TRP A 95 4.44 -5.78 -14.02
C TRP A 95 4.75 -6.80 -12.93
N ASP A 96 5.60 -7.77 -13.26
CA ASP A 96 5.79 -9.00 -12.51
C ASP A 96 7.12 -9.00 -11.74
N GLY A 97 7.03 -8.89 -10.42
CA GLY A 97 8.17 -8.93 -9.50
C GLY A 97 8.84 -10.31 -9.41
N ASN A 98 8.20 -11.36 -9.92
CA ASN A 98 8.70 -12.73 -9.92
C ASN A 98 9.17 -13.21 -8.53
N ASN A 99 8.38 -12.91 -7.49
CA ASN A 99 8.61 -13.30 -6.10
C ASN A 99 9.12 -14.75 -5.92
N PRO A 100 8.49 -15.80 -6.50
CA PRO A 100 8.91 -17.17 -6.24
C PRO A 100 10.37 -17.47 -6.59
N ALA A 101 10.94 -16.75 -7.57
CA ALA A 101 12.34 -16.89 -7.99
C ALA A 101 13.25 -15.76 -7.47
N ASN A 102 12.68 -14.74 -6.82
CA ASN A 102 13.39 -13.59 -6.26
C ASN A 102 12.92 -13.33 -4.81
N PRO A 103 13.25 -14.23 -3.87
CA PRO A 103 12.85 -14.07 -2.47
C PRO A 103 13.60 -12.89 -1.82
N ARG A 104 13.03 -12.33 -0.75
CA ARG A 104 13.72 -11.35 0.10
C ARG A 104 15.01 -11.92 0.67
N GLY A 105 16.00 -11.04 0.88
CA GLY A 105 17.20 -11.40 1.59
C GLY A 105 16.91 -11.78 3.06
N LYS A 106 17.68 -12.73 3.59
CA LYS A 106 17.55 -13.18 5.00
C LYS A 106 18.02 -12.14 6.01
N HIS A 107 18.87 -11.21 5.58
CA HIS A 107 19.48 -10.20 6.41
C HIS A 107 18.82 -8.86 6.09
N ALA A 108 17.87 -8.43 6.93
CA ALA A 108 17.20 -7.15 6.76
C ALA A 108 18.18 -5.96 6.80
N LEU A 109 19.36 -6.14 7.42
CA LEU A 109 20.36 -5.11 7.65
C LEU A 109 21.55 -5.15 6.68
N ASP A 110 21.44 -5.89 5.57
CA ASP A 110 22.47 -5.93 4.53
C ASP A 110 21.89 -5.42 3.20
N PRO A 111 21.82 -4.10 2.98
CA PRO A 111 21.16 -3.52 1.82
C PRO A 111 21.71 -4.04 0.49
N GLU A 112 23.01 -4.34 0.44
CA GLU A 112 23.73 -4.78 -0.77
C GLU A 112 23.44 -6.25 -1.13
N ASN A 113 22.99 -7.07 -0.18
CA ASN A 113 22.67 -8.47 -0.40
C ASN A 113 21.25 -8.84 0.04
N SER A 114 20.38 -7.83 0.19
CA SER A 114 19.00 -8.01 0.65
C SER A 114 18.02 -7.30 -0.26
N TYR A 115 17.45 -8.05 -1.20
CA TYR A 115 16.32 -7.58 -2.00
C TYR A 115 15.17 -7.17 -1.10
N SER A 116 14.65 -5.95 -1.30
CA SER A 116 13.52 -5.42 -0.54
C SER A 116 12.20 -6.13 -0.86
N GLY A 117 12.07 -6.69 -2.07
CA GLY A 117 10.85 -7.35 -2.53
C GLY A 117 9.85 -6.45 -3.29
N VAL A 118 10.17 -5.16 -3.44
CA VAL A 118 9.27 -4.18 -4.06
C VAL A 118 9.16 -4.37 -5.57
N ALA A 119 7.95 -4.40 -6.12
CA ALA A 119 7.74 -4.54 -7.56
C ALA A 119 7.87 -3.21 -8.32
N ILE A 120 7.11 -2.19 -7.94
CA ILE A 120 7.15 -0.84 -8.53
C ILE A 120 7.54 0.17 -7.45
N ARG A 121 8.55 1.00 -7.72
CA ARG A 121 9.02 2.02 -6.77
C ARG A 121 9.13 3.39 -7.41
N PHE A 122 8.58 4.43 -6.77
CA PHE A 122 8.84 5.82 -7.16
C PHE A 122 9.19 6.65 -5.94
N ASN A 123 10.22 7.50 -6.07
CA ASN A 123 10.63 8.44 -5.04
C ASN A 123 10.90 9.81 -5.65
N ARG A 124 10.47 10.89 -4.98
CA ARG A 124 10.70 12.27 -5.42
C ARG A 124 10.14 12.52 -6.82
N VAL A 125 8.86 12.18 -7.04
CA VAL A 125 8.20 12.37 -8.34
C VAL A 125 7.04 13.35 -8.22
N LYS A 126 7.03 14.34 -9.11
CA LYS A 126 5.89 15.24 -9.30
C LYS A 126 5.09 14.85 -10.54
N GLY A 127 3.78 14.65 -10.44
CA GLY A 127 2.97 14.30 -11.61
C GLY A 127 3.17 12.85 -12.05
N LEU A 128 2.97 11.89 -11.14
CA LEU A 128 3.01 10.46 -11.44
C LEU A 128 1.62 9.93 -11.80
N THR A 129 1.49 9.16 -12.87
CA THR A 129 0.26 8.40 -13.17
C THR A 129 0.59 6.93 -13.40
N ILE A 130 -0.09 6.04 -12.66
CA ILE A 130 -0.03 4.59 -12.87
C ILE A 130 -1.46 4.14 -13.14
N ARG A 131 -1.73 3.56 -14.32
CA ARG A 131 -3.10 3.19 -14.67
C ARG A 131 -3.28 1.95 -15.52
N ASP A 132 -4.46 1.36 -15.37
CA ASP A 132 -5.01 0.31 -16.23
C ASP A 132 -4.10 -0.93 -16.34
N LEU A 133 -3.36 -1.24 -15.27
CA LEU A 133 -2.34 -2.28 -15.25
C LEU A 133 -2.53 -3.31 -14.13
N THR A 134 -1.80 -4.42 -14.24
CA THR A 134 -1.66 -5.39 -13.15
C THR A 134 -0.25 -5.36 -12.60
N VAL A 135 -0.09 -5.32 -11.28
CA VAL A 135 1.18 -5.60 -10.62
C VAL A 135 1.09 -7.01 -10.04
N SER A 136 2.04 -7.88 -10.37
CA SER A 136 1.99 -9.28 -9.99
C SER A 136 3.21 -9.74 -9.22
N GLN A 137 3.01 -10.70 -8.31
CA GLN A 137 4.08 -11.44 -7.63
C GLN A 137 5.14 -10.51 -7.01
N ALA A 138 4.71 -9.45 -6.35
CA ALA A 138 5.59 -8.70 -5.46
C ALA A 138 6.02 -9.59 -4.29
N GLU A 139 7.23 -9.42 -3.78
CA GLU A 139 7.72 -10.18 -2.62
C GLU A 139 7.47 -9.41 -1.30
N SER A 140 7.45 -8.09 -1.38
CA SER A 140 6.87 -7.16 -0.40
C SER A 140 5.89 -6.25 -1.14
N TYR A 141 6.09 -4.94 -1.15
CA TYR A 141 5.12 -3.98 -1.65
C TYR A 141 4.93 -4.08 -3.17
N PHE A 142 3.67 -4.11 -3.63
CA PHE A 142 3.34 -4.01 -5.05
C PHE A 142 3.74 -2.64 -5.61
N ILE A 143 3.34 -1.56 -4.95
CA ILE A 143 3.70 -0.19 -5.31
C ILE A 143 4.19 0.53 -4.05
N ARG A 144 5.47 0.94 -4.01
CA ARG A 144 6.03 1.79 -2.95
C ARG A 144 6.31 3.20 -3.46
N MET A 145 5.84 4.20 -2.73
CA MET A 145 5.95 5.61 -3.09
C MET A 145 6.40 6.45 -1.90
N CYS A 146 7.31 7.41 -2.13
CA CYS A 146 7.77 8.38 -1.13
C CYS A 146 8.08 9.71 -1.80
N ASN A 147 7.90 10.84 -1.10
CA ASN A 147 8.13 12.18 -1.65
C ASN A 147 7.38 12.41 -2.99
N ILE A 148 6.11 12.01 -3.07
CA ILE A 148 5.32 12.09 -4.30
C ILE A 148 4.29 13.21 -4.21
N THR A 149 4.21 14.06 -5.23
CA THR A 149 3.21 15.14 -5.31
C THR A 149 2.43 15.05 -6.62
N ASP A 150 1.12 15.34 -6.57
CA ASP A 150 0.22 15.38 -7.73
C ASP A 150 0.15 14.01 -8.46
N PHE A 151 -0.25 12.95 -7.77
CA PHE A 151 -0.22 11.58 -8.31
C PHE A 151 -1.59 10.94 -8.52
N ARG A 152 -1.64 9.97 -9.44
CA ARG A 152 -2.84 9.20 -9.80
C ARG A 152 -2.53 7.70 -9.90
N ILE A 153 -3.23 6.87 -9.14
CA ILE A 153 -3.22 5.41 -9.27
C ILE A 153 -4.63 4.98 -9.68
N LEU A 154 -4.82 4.50 -10.91
CA LEU A 154 -6.15 4.31 -11.49
C LEU A 154 -6.32 2.90 -12.06
N ASN A 155 -7.36 2.17 -11.67
CA ASN A 155 -7.70 0.86 -12.23
C ASN A 155 -6.53 -0.15 -12.16
N VAL A 156 -5.92 -0.28 -10.99
CA VAL A 156 -4.76 -1.16 -10.76
C VAL A 156 -5.21 -2.47 -10.10
N LYS A 157 -4.71 -3.58 -10.63
CA LYS A 157 -4.96 -4.93 -10.11
C LYS A 157 -3.70 -5.48 -9.43
N PHE A 158 -3.88 -6.14 -8.30
CA PHE A 158 -2.83 -6.86 -7.59
C PHE A 158 -3.07 -8.36 -7.69
N PHE A 159 -2.04 -9.09 -8.11
CA PHE A 159 -2.11 -10.54 -8.26
C PHE A 159 -0.90 -11.21 -7.59
N SER A 160 -1.13 -12.24 -6.79
CA SER A 160 -0.08 -13.09 -6.25
C SER A 160 -0.58 -14.51 -6.07
N THR A 161 0.28 -15.47 -6.40
CA THR A 161 0.09 -16.88 -5.99
C THR A 161 0.96 -17.23 -4.78
N CYS A 162 1.78 -16.28 -4.32
CA CYS A 162 2.77 -16.47 -3.29
C CYS A 162 2.54 -15.46 -2.15
N PHE A 163 1.90 -15.93 -1.10
CA PHE A 163 1.61 -15.12 0.08
C PHE A 163 2.89 -14.74 0.82
N ARG A 164 3.02 -13.47 1.18
CA ARG A 164 4.13 -12.90 1.95
C ARG A 164 3.62 -11.82 2.90
N GLY A 165 4.19 -11.73 4.09
CA GLY A 165 4.02 -10.54 4.95
C GLY A 165 4.74 -9.33 4.35
N ASN A 166 4.30 -8.12 4.70
CA ASN A 166 4.73 -6.85 4.10
C ASN A 166 4.42 -6.74 2.60
N GLN A 167 3.44 -7.50 2.12
CA GLN A 167 3.01 -7.47 0.73
C GLN A 167 1.89 -6.46 0.51
N ASP A 168 2.14 -5.20 0.84
CA ASP A 168 1.16 -4.11 0.73
C ASP A 168 0.81 -3.83 -0.73
N GLY A 169 -0.43 -3.39 -1.00
CA GLY A 169 -0.86 -2.93 -2.32
C GLY A 169 -0.21 -1.60 -2.71
N VAL A 170 -0.76 -0.49 -2.23
CA VAL A 170 -0.16 0.85 -2.37
C VAL A 170 0.42 1.29 -1.02
N HIS A 171 1.73 1.42 -0.95
CA HIS A 171 2.46 1.84 0.24
C HIS A 171 3.01 3.26 0.05
N LEU A 172 2.43 4.23 0.75
CA LEU A 172 2.90 5.61 0.79
C LEU A 172 3.76 5.80 2.04
N ASN A 173 5.03 6.15 1.85
CA ASN A 173 5.88 6.71 2.89
C ASN A 173 5.74 8.25 2.93
N GLY A 174 6.56 8.91 3.73
CA GLY A 174 6.43 10.34 4.01
C GLY A 174 6.51 11.25 2.78
N ASN A 175 6.01 12.48 2.97
CA ASN A 175 5.99 13.58 2.00
C ASN A 175 5.15 13.27 0.75
N CYS A 176 3.97 12.68 0.92
CA CYS A 176 3.05 12.41 -0.18
C CYS A 176 1.85 13.36 -0.18
N PHE A 177 1.58 14.05 -1.30
CA PHE A 177 0.58 15.12 -1.39
C PHE A 177 -0.28 15.05 -2.65
N HIS A 178 -1.54 15.48 -2.53
CA HIS A 178 -2.47 15.67 -3.65
C HIS A 178 -2.65 14.41 -4.51
N GLY A 179 -2.98 13.30 -3.85
CA GLY A 179 -3.09 11.98 -4.46
C GLY A 179 -4.52 11.61 -4.84
N LYS A 180 -4.67 10.89 -5.94
CA LYS A 180 -5.92 10.17 -6.27
C LYS A 180 -5.66 8.70 -6.52
N ILE A 181 -6.27 7.85 -5.71
CA ILE A 181 -6.25 6.39 -5.85
C ILE A 181 -7.68 5.96 -6.18
N LYS A 182 -7.90 5.37 -7.34
CA LYS A 182 -9.23 4.96 -7.78
C LYS A 182 -9.22 3.61 -8.46
N GLY A 183 -10.08 2.69 -8.06
CA GLY A 183 -10.21 1.38 -8.72
C GLY A 183 -9.01 0.50 -8.40
N LEU A 184 -8.85 0.10 -7.14
CA LEU A 184 -7.85 -0.89 -6.76
C LEU A 184 -8.51 -2.25 -6.54
N TYR A 185 -7.89 -3.31 -7.06
CA TYR A 185 -8.46 -4.65 -7.04
C TYR A 185 -7.44 -5.69 -6.59
N GLY A 186 -7.69 -6.38 -5.47
CA GLY A 186 -7.05 -7.67 -5.18
C GLY A 186 -7.76 -8.76 -5.97
N ILE A 187 -7.11 -9.33 -7.00
CA ILE A 187 -7.75 -10.24 -7.96
C ILE A 187 -7.37 -11.71 -7.79
N SER A 188 -6.64 -12.03 -6.72
CA SER A 188 -6.30 -13.39 -6.32
C SER A 188 -6.55 -13.58 -4.82
N PRO A 189 -6.76 -14.82 -4.36
CA PRO A 189 -6.86 -15.09 -2.94
C PRO A 189 -5.68 -14.53 -2.16
N TYR A 190 -5.96 -14.06 -0.96
CA TYR A 190 -4.94 -13.55 -0.03
C TYR A 190 -4.09 -12.39 -0.56
N THR A 191 -4.64 -11.58 -1.47
CA THR A 191 -3.90 -10.51 -2.15
C THR A 191 -4.56 -9.14 -1.91
N PRO A 192 -3.79 -8.13 -1.48
CA PRO A 192 -2.42 -8.22 -0.96
C PRO A 192 -2.27 -9.13 0.26
N GLY A 193 -1.04 -9.62 0.42
CA GLY A 193 -0.63 -10.42 1.58
C GLY A 193 -0.55 -9.60 2.87
N ASP A 194 -0.51 -8.27 2.75
CA ASP A 194 -0.55 -7.30 3.84
C ASP A 194 -1.60 -6.20 3.53
N ASP A 195 -1.38 -4.95 3.94
CA ASP A 195 -2.34 -3.86 3.79
C ASP A 195 -2.63 -3.48 2.32
N MET A 196 -3.91 -3.29 1.96
CA MET A 196 -4.30 -2.82 0.62
C MET A 196 -3.74 -1.43 0.31
N ILE A 197 -3.83 -0.53 1.30
CA ILE A 197 -3.27 0.82 1.25
C ILE A 197 -2.62 1.13 2.61
N ALA A 198 -1.34 1.49 2.59
CA ALA A 198 -0.60 1.94 3.77
C ALA A 198 -0.23 3.43 3.63
N LEU A 199 -0.59 4.23 4.62
CA LEU A 199 -0.27 5.65 4.76
C LEU A 199 0.72 5.83 5.92
N ASN A 200 2.00 5.68 5.63
CA ASN A 200 3.07 5.61 6.61
C ASN A 200 3.87 6.92 6.64
N ALA A 201 3.32 7.94 7.29
CA ALA A 201 4.00 9.21 7.55
C ALA A 201 5.16 9.06 8.55
N TYR A 202 5.12 7.98 9.35
CA TYR A 202 6.17 7.57 10.26
C TYR A 202 6.32 6.04 10.21
N ASP A 203 7.55 5.56 10.06
CA ASP A 203 7.91 4.16 10.25
C ASP A 203 9.17 4.11 11.10
N ALA A 204 9.09 3.53 12.29
CA ALA A 204 10.18 3.55 13.26
C ALA A 204 11.45 2.89 12.71
N ALA A 205 11.31 1.92 11.80
CA ALA A 205 12.47 1.31 11.13
C ALA A 205 13.26 2.31 10.25
N VAL A 206 12.73 3.50 9.99
CA VAL A 206 13.41 4.61 9.31
C VAL A 206 14.07 5.58 10.30
N GLU A 207 13.42 5.90 11.43
CA GLU A 207 13.93 6.89 12.40
C GLU A 207 15.05 6.34 13.29
N ASN A 208 14.89 5.11 13.77
CA ASN A 208 15.72 4.56 14.82
C ASN A 208 15.75 3.05 14.68
N ASN A 209 16.95 2.47 14.55
CA ASN A 209 17.35 1.35 15.38
C ASN A 209 16.26 0.32 15.66
N TYR A 210 15.62 -0.23 14.63
CA TYR A 210 14.94 -1.51 14.79
C TYR A 210 16.05 -2.44 15.35
N PHE A 211 15.97 -2.81 16.64
CA PHE A 211 17.00 -3.49 17.47
C PHE A 211 18.16 -2.67 18.11
N GLY A 212 18.18 -1.33 18.13
CA GLY A 212 19.26 -0.59 18.82
C GLY A 212 20.53 -0.32 18.00
N LEU A 213 20.47 -0.29 16.66
CA LEU A 213 21.64 -0.53 15.80
C LEU A 213 22.30 0.66 15.02
N GLY A 214 21.94 1.92 15.25
CA GLY A 214 22.38 3.11 14.47
C GLY A 214 21.59 3.37 13.16
N GLU A 215 21.67 4.59 12.63
CA GLU A 215 21.10 5.03 11.33
C GLU A 215 21.59 4.18 10.13
N GLU A 216 22.71 3.47 10.31
CA GLU A 216 23.34 2.58 9.33
C GLU A 216 22.64 1.21 9.19
N ASN A 217 21.56 0.96 9.93
CA ASN A 217 20.83 -0.31 10.00
C ASN A 217 19.32 -0.16 9.69
N ILE A 218 18.98 0.60 8.64
CA ILE A 218 17.60 0.65 8.12
C ILE A 218 17.28 -0.70 7.45
N PRO A 219 16.18 -1.38 7.84
CA PRO A 219 15.77 -2.62 7.18
C PRO A 219 15.59 -2.45 5.68
N SER A 220 15.95 -3.49 4.90
CA SER A 220 15.89 -3.50 3.44
C SER A 220 14.53 -3.06 2.87
N LEU A 221 13.44 -3.31 3.61
CA LEU A 221 12.07 -2.89 3.28
C LEU A 221 11.86 -1.37 3.30
N ASN A 222 12.63 -0.63 4.10
CA ASN A 222 12.49 0.80 4.34
C ASN A 222 13.68 1.62 3.83
N TYR A 223 14.58 0.99 3.08
CA TYR A 223 15.70 1.69 2.45
C TYR A 223 15.21 2.80 1.52
N GLY A 224 15.77 4.01 1.69
CA GLY A 224 15.56 5.13 0.78
C GLY A 224 14.19 5.80 0.86
N VAL A 225 13.50 5.66 2.00
CA VAL A 225 12.23 6.34 2.28
C VAL A 225 12.43 7.44 3.32
N ASP A 226 11.72 8.54 3.16
CA ASP A 226 11.72 9.66 4.10
C ASP A 226 10.48 9.59 5.01
N LEU A 227 10.64 10.06 6.24
CA LEU A 227 9.52 10.37 7.13
C LEU A 227 8.95 11.74 6.76
N GLY A 228 7.65 11.92 6.94
CA GLY A 228 7.03 13.19 6.59
C GLY A 228 5.51 13.12 6.43
N PRO A 229 4.85 14.28 6.31
CA PRO A 229 3.40 14.38 6.18
C PRO A 229 2.85 13.61 4.97
N ILE A 230 1.62 13.11 5.11
CA ILE A 230 0.82 12.57 4.01
C ILE A 230 -0.52 13.30 4.01
N GLU A 231 -0.84 14.01 2.92
CA GLU A 231 -1.97 14.95 2.92
C GLU A 231 -2.74 14.98 1.60
N ASP A 232 -4.04 15.28 1.72
CA ASP A 232 -4.94 15.53 0.58
C ASP A 232 -4.99 14.34 -0.39
N ILE A 233 -5.38 13.17 0.13
CA ILE A 233 -5.47 11.92 -0.63
C ILE A 233 -6.94 11.51 -0.77
N GLU A 234 -7.39 11.39 -2.02
CA GLU A 234 -8.69 10.81 -2.37
C GLU A 234 -8.52 9.34 -2.75
N ILE A 235 -9.32 8.47 -2.13
CA ILE A 235 -9.33 7.03 -2.34
C ILE A 235 -10.77 6.61 -2.65
N GLU A 236 -10.97 5.93 -3.78
CA GLU A 236 -12.29 5.53 -4.24
C GLU A 236 -12.22 4.14 -4.89
N ASP A 237 -13.28 3.34 -4.76
CA ASP A 237 -13.44 2.09 -5.51
C ASP A 237 -12.33 1.07 -5.17
N VAL A 238 -12.30 0.57 -3.93
CA VAL A 238 -11.31 -0.41 -3.43
C VAL A 238 -11.95 -1.76 -3.16
N TYR A 239 -11.49 -2.80 -3.83
CA TYR A 239 -12.11 -4.12 -3.84
C TYR A 239 -11.09 -5.23 -3.63
N ALA A 240 -11.34 -6.14 -2.69
CA ALA A 240 -10.59 -7.40 -2.59
C ALA A 240 -11.35 -8.43 -1.74
N ASP A 241 -11.38 -9.68 -2.19
CA ASP A 241 -12.13 -10.73 -1.48
C ASP A 241 -11.45 -11.19 -0.18
N SER A 242 -10.13 -11.01 -0.08
CA SER A 242 -9.35 -11.34 1.11
C SER A 242 -8.05 -10.56 1.10
N VAL A 243 -8.04 -9.35 1.67
CA VAL A 243 -6.81 -8.63 2.05
C VAL A 243 -6.40 -8.96 3.48
N TYR A 244 -5.14 -8.72 3.85
CA TYR A 244 -4.77 -8.77 5.26
C TYR A 244 -5.43 -7.59 6.00
N GLY A 245 -5.03 -6.37 5.70
CA GLY A 245 -5.74 -5.15 6.10
C GLY A 245 -6.20 -4.34 4.89
N PHE A 246 -7.24 -3.52 5.03
CA PHE A 246 -7.58 -2.57 3.95
C PHE A 246 -6.73 -1.30 4.05
N PHE A 247 -6.65 -0.72 5.24
CA PHE A 247 -5.96 0.54 5.48
C PHE A 247 -5.05 0.43 6.69
N ARG A 248 -3.84 0.95 6.54
CA ARG A 248 -2.90 1.21 7.62
C ARG A 248 -2.54 2.68 7.66
N ILE A 249 -2.53 3.25 8.85
CA ILE A 249 -2.04 4.61 9.08
C ILE A 249 -0.98 4.55 10.17
N LEU A 250 0.26 4.88 9.80
CA LEU A 250 1.35 5.02 10.75
C LEU A 250 1.82 6.47 10.80
N THR A 251 1.73 7.05 11.99
CA THR A 251 2.13 8.43 12.27
C THR A 251 2.56 8.55 13.73
N ARG A 252 3.52 9.46 13.97
CA ARG A 252 3.98 9.84 15.30
C ARG A 252 4.00 11.37 15.44
N GLU A 253 4.86 12.02 14.67
CA GLU A 253 5.07 13.48 14.68
C GLU A 253 4.65 14.16 13.38
N HIS A 254 4.57 13.40 12.29
CA HIS A 254 4.17 13.90 10.98
C HIS A 254 2.69 13.64 10.72
N PRO A 255 1.93 14.64 10.24
CA PRO A 255 0.49 14.50 10.09
C PRO A 255 0.11 13.58 8.93
N VAL A 256 -0.97 12.82 9.14
CA VAL A 256 -1.78 12.21 8.08
C VAL A 256 -3.11 12.93 8.08
N ARG A 257 -3.38 13.77 7.06
CA ARG A 257 -4.57 14.63 7.08
C ARG A 257 -5.31 14.76 5.76
N ASN A 258 -6.58 15.10 5.85
CA ASN A 258 -7.46 15.33 4.70
C ASN A 258 -7.51 14.10 3.77
N ILE A 259 -7.74 12.92 4.37
CA ILE A 259 -7.86 11.66 3.65
C ILE A 259 -9.34 11.34 3.48
N ARG A 260 -9.77 11.02 2.26
CA ARG A 260 -11.14 10.60 1.99
C ARG A 260 -11.13 9.28 1.26
N ALA A 261 -11.64 8.24 1.90
CA ALA A 261 -11.79 6.92 1.32
C ALA A 261 -13.27 6.56 1.19
N LYS A 262 -13.69 6.09 0.02
CA LYS A 262 -15.08 5.68 -0.19
C LYS A 262 -15.24 4.46 -1.09
N ASN A 263 -16.39 3.81 -0.97
CA ASN A 263 -16.76 2.63 -1.76
C ASN A 263 -15.73 1.51 -1.61
N ILE A 264 -15.62 1.02 -0.38
CA ILE A 264 -14.69 -0.05 0.02
C ILE A 264 -15.48 -1.35 0.16
N ARG A 265 -15.03 -2.41 -0.50
CA ARG A 265 -15.77 -3.69 -0.58
C ARG A 265 -14.87 -4.90 -0.44
N GLY A 266 -15.37 -5.92 0.25
CA GLY A 266 -14.82 -7.28 0.21
C GLY A 266 -14.48 -7.85 1.58
N GLY A 267 -13.38 -8.58 1.71
CA GLY A 267 -13.04 -9.35 2.90
C GLY A 267 -11.68 -8.98 3.50
N CYS A 268 -11.62 -8.85 4.81
CA CYS A 268 -10.42 -8.50 5.57
C CYS A 268 -10.06 -9.56 6.60
N ARG A 269 -8.79 -10.00 6.62
CA ARG A 269 -8.30 -11.01 7.57
C ARG A 269 -7.89 -10.42 8.92
N PHE A 270 -7.39 -9.19 8.92
CA PHE A 270 -6.85 -8.51 10.09
C PHE A 270 -7.71 -7.31 10.49
N LEU A 271 -7.39 -6.11 10.03
CA LEU A 271 -8.11 -4.88 10.36
C LEU A 271 -8.49 -4.16 9.06
N LEU A 272 -9.75 -3.72 8.95
CA LEU A 272 -10.15 -2.79 7.90
C LEU A 272 -9.33 -1.50 8.02
N LEU A 273 -9.29 -0.90 9.22
CA LEU A 273 -8.41 0.21 9.52
C LEU A 273 -7.51 -0.14 10.69
N ASN A 274 -6.21 0.01 10.45
CA ASN A 274 -5.16 -0.20 11.42
C ASN A 274 -4.40 1.12 11.65
N ALA A 275 -4.86 1.89 12.64
CA ALA A 275 -4.23 3.13 13.08
C ALA A 275 -3.68 2.93 14.49
N ASN A 276 -2.53 2.25 14.59
CA ASN A 276 -1.97 1.82 15.87
C ASN A 276 -0.52 2.26 16.09
N SER A 277 -0.09 2.08 17.34
CA SER A 277 1.26 2.26 17.84
C SER A 277 2.21 1.19 17.29
N PHE A 278 2.68 1.34 16.05
CA PHE A 278 3.79 0.53 15.57
C PHE A 278 5.11 1.13 16.06
N ALA A 279 5.94 0.30 16.69
CA ALA A 279 7.33 0.56 17.10
C ALA A 279 7.57 1.92 17.78
N ASP A 280 7.42 1.94 19.11
CA ASP A 280 7.69 3.05 20.05
C ASP A 280 6.71 4.22 20.07
N ALA A 281 5.80 4.35 19.10
CA ALA A 281 4.65 5.23 19.30
C ALA A 281 3.79 4.67 20.46
N ALA A 282 3.58 5.38 21.56
CA ALA A 282 2.62 4.97 22.58
C ALA A 282 1.18 5.23 22.11
N PRO A 283 0.16 4.53 22.64
CA PRO A 283 -1.24 4.91 22.42
C PRO A 283 -1.46 6.41 22.68
N GLY A 284 -2.16 7.10 21.79
CA GLY A 284 -2.34 8.56 21.85
C GLY A 284 -1.20 9.39 21.26
N MET A 285 -0.14 8.77 20.73
CA MET A 285 0.78 9.43 19.80
C MET A 285 0.18 9.46 18.39
N GLY A 286 0.83 10.18 17.47
CA GLY A 286 0.35 10.35 16.10
C GLY A 286 -0.45 11.63 15.88
N LEU A 287 -0.61 12.00 14.61
CA LEU A 287 -1.36 13.17 14.19
C LEU A 287 -2.25 12.80 13.00
N ILE A 288 -3.46 12.29 13.28
CA ILE A 288 -4.45 11.96 12.25
C ILE A 288 -5.58 12.98 12.29
N GLU A 289 -5.79 13.73 11.21
CA GLU A 289 -6.80 14.80 11.20
C GLU A 289 -7.65 14.81 9.93
N ASN A 290 -8.96 15.05 10.05
CA ASN A 290 -9.88 15.19 8.91
C ASN A 290 -9.85 13.97 7.97
N VAL A 291 -10.10 12.78 8.54
CA VAL A 291 -10.13 11.52 7.78
C VAL A 291 -11.56 11.03 7.67
N GLU A 292 -12.00 10.69 6.47
CA GLU A 292 -13.34 10.18 6.21
C GLU A 292 -13.27 8.81 5.50
N PHE A 293 -13.99 7.84 6.05
CA PHE A 293 -14.30 6.57 5.38
C PHE A 293 -15.82 6.49 5.17
N SER A 294 -16.28 6.21 3.96
CA SER A 294 -17.73 6.16 3.66
C SER A 294 -18.08 5.06 2.68
N ASP A 295 -19.34 4.62 2.71
CA ASP A 295 -19.85 3.57 1.84
C ASP A 295 -18.96 2.32 1.90
N ILE A 296 -19.09 1.55 2.97
CA ILE A 296 -18.19 0.45 3.31
C ILE A 296 -19.02 -0.82 3.45
N CYS A 297 -18.65 -1.88 2.73
CA CYS A 297 -19.24 -3.20 2.88
C CYS A 297 -18.13 -4.23 2.96
N VAL A 298 -17.66 -4.50 4.19
CA VAL A 298 -16.49 -5.35 4.43
C VAL A 298 -16.82 -6.39 5.49
N SER A 299 -16.51 -7.65 5.20
CA SER A 299 -16.60 -8.76 6.16
C SER A 299 -15.23 -9.08 6.75
N LYS A 300 -15.23 -9.63 7.95
CA LYS A 300 -14.06 -10.35 8.47
C LYS A 300 -13.97 -11.70 7.77
N VAL A 301 -12.77 -12.12 7.39
CA VAL A 301 -12.51 -13.42 6.77
C VAL A 301 -11.48 -14.14 7.63
N PRO A 302 -11.60 -15.47 7.83
CA PRO A 302 -10.61 -16.21 8.59
C PRO A 302 -9.20 -16.04 8.04
N MET A 303 -8.26 -15.89 8.97
CA MET A 303 -6.84 -16.00 8.70
C MET A 303 -6.33 -17.35 9.18
N TRP A 304 -5.64 -18.07 8.29
CA TRP A 304 -4.77 -19.15 8.73
C TRP A 304 -3.55 -18.51 9.42
N SER A 305 -3.43 -18.71 10.72
CA SER A 305 -2.34 -18.20 11.55
C SER A 305 -2.03 -19.20 12.65
N ASP A 306 -0.76 -19.28 13.06
CA ASP A 306 -0.35 -19.99 14.27
C ASP A 306 -0.85 -19.28 15.55
N SER A 307 -1.25 -18.01 15.43
CA SER A 307 -1.93 -17.20 16.44
C SER A 307 -3.42 -17.09 16.10
N PRO A 308 -4.29 -18.01 16.56
CA PRO A 308 -5.71 -18.00 16.24
C PRO A 308 -6.44 -16.76 16.78
N GLU A 309 -5.92 -16.13 17.84
CA GLU A 309 -6.44 -14.88 18.42
C GLU A 309 -6.52 -13.71 17.42
N ILE A 310 -5.80 -13.75 16.30
CA ILE A 310 -5.87 -12.70 15.28
C ILE A 310 -7.27 -12.65 14.63
N ASN A 311 -7.97 -13.77 14.57
CA ASN A 311 -9.35 -13.81 14.07
C ASN A 311 -10.32 -13.04 14.99
N ASP A 312 -9.95 -12.87 16.26
CA ASP A 312 -10.74 -12.12 17.25
C ASP A 312 -10.48 -10.60 17.21
N PHE A 313 -9.61 -10.11 16.34
CA PHE A 313 -9.36 -8.66 16.27
C PHE A 313 -10.56 -7.92 15.62
N PRO A 314 -10.86 -6.69 16.08
CA PRO A 314 -11.92 -5.85 15.50
C PRO A 314 -11.64 -5.55 14.02
N LEU A 315 -12.58 -4.96 13.29
CA LEU A 315 -12.27 -4.43 11.95
C LEU A 315 -11.63 -3.04 12.04
N TRP A 316 -11.88 -2.30 13.11
CA TRP A 316 -11.33 -0.95 13.28
C TRP A 316 -10.45 -0.89 14.53
N GLY A 317 -9.13 -0.85 14.34
CA GLY A 317 -8.14 -0.68 15.40
C GLY A 317 -7.64 0.76 15.42
N MET A 318 -8.19 1.58 16.32
CA MET A 318 -7.87 3.01 16.44
C MET A 318 -7.25 3.33 17.80
N GLN A 319 -5.93 3.46 17.83
CA GLN A 319 -5.14 3.70 19.05
C GLN A 319 -4.32 4.99 19.01
N LEU A 320 -4.04 5.51 17.81
CA LEU A 320 -3.33 6.79 17.62
C LEU A 320 -4.27 7.98 17.83
N LYS A 321 -3.73 9.14 18.16
CA LYS A 321 -4.50 10.38 18.32
C LYS A 321 -5.15 10.78 17.00
N MET A 322 -6.47 10.88 17.02
CA MET A 322 -7.25 11.27 15.86
C MET A 322 -8.16 12.46 16.18
N LYS A 323 -8.40 13.29 15.16
CA LYS A 323 -9.26 14.46 15.25
C LYS A 323 -10.14 14.56 14.00
N ASN A 324 -11.43 14.79 14.20
CA ASN A 324 -12.40 14.89 13.10
C ASN A 324 -12.33 13.69 12.15
N VAL A 325 -12.40 12.49 12.69
CA VAL A 325 -12.54 11.25 11.92
C VAL A 325 -14.00 10.91 11.74
N VAL A 326 -14.39 10.56 10.53
CA VAL A 326 -15.76 10.25 10.16
C VAL A 326 -15.80 8.90 9.49
N ILE A 327 -16.65 8.01 9.98
CA ILE A 327 -16.97 6.74 9.32
C ILE A 327 -18.47 6.73 9.03
N ARG A 328 -18.89 6.48 7.78
CA ARG A 328 -20.30 6.47 7.36
C ARG A 328 -20.65 5.27 6.52
N ASP A 329 -21.93 4.91 6.53
CA ASP A 329 -22.52 3.89 5.67
C ASP A 329 -21.72 2.57 5.73
N TYR A 330 -21.37 2.15 6.95
CA TYR A 330 -20.61 0.93 7.19
C TYR A 330 -21.55 -0.25 7.46
N VAL A 331 -21.49 -1.21 6.54
CA VAL A 331 -22.16 -2.50 6.63
C VAL A 331 -21.09 -3.57 6.82
N ARG A 332 -21.29 -4.42 7.83
CA ARG A 332 -20.54 -5.66 8.02
C ARG A 332 -21.43 -6.82 7.59
N PRO A 333 -21.23 -7.43 6.41
CA PRO A 333 -22.01 -8.59 6.02
C PRO A 333 -21.78 -9.75 7.00
N PRO A 334 -22.82 -10.52 7.34
CA PRO A 334 -22.69 -11.75 8.10
C PRO A 334 -22.04 -12.81 7.20
N LEU A 335 -20.74 -13.04 7.37
CA LEU A 335 -20.01 -14.13 6.76
C LEU A 335 -19.24 -14.88 7.87
N ASP A 336 -19.42 -16.21 7.91
CA ASP A 336 -18.72 -17.21 8.74
C ASP A 336 -17.22 -16.88 8.82
N VAL A 337 -16.54 -16.76 9.97
CA VAL A 337 -16.47 -17.63 11.15
C VAL A 337 -15.85 -16.81 12.30
N ASN A 338 -16.22 -17.09 13.56
CA ASN A 338 -15.51 -16.65 14.78
C ASN A 338 -15.09 -15.18 14.85
N CYS A 339 -16.05 -14.26 14.99
CA CYS A 339 -15.73 -12.94 15.54
C CYS A 339 -16.60 -12.75 16.78
N GLY A 340 -16.11 -13.21 17.93
CA GLY A 340 -16.76 -12.97 19.21
C GLY A 340 -16.59 -11.55 19.73
N THR A 341 -16.04 -10.64 18.91
CA THR A 341 -15.58 -9.30 19.33
C THR A 341 -16.23 -8.18 18.53
N ASP A 342 -16.26 -7.03 19.20
CA ASP A 342 -16.71 -5.75 18.73
C ASP A 342 -16.06 -5.34 17.41
N SER A 343 -16.85 -4.74 16.51
CA SER A 343 -16.35 -4.41 15.16
C SER A 343 -15.34 -3.27 15.20
N VAL A 344 -15.31 -2.48 16.28
CA VAL A 344 -14.40 -1.36 16.49
C VAL A 344 -13.88 -1.35 17.91
N THR A 345 -12.58 -1.06 18.03
CA THR A 345 -11.92 -0.78 19.31
C THR A 345 -11.29 0.61 19.22
N LEU A 346 -11.73 1.52 20.11
CA LEU A 346 -11.25 2.89 20.21
C LEU A 346 -10.56 3.12 21.55
N HIS A 347 -9.25 3.37 21.53
CA HIS A 347 -8.50 3.70 22.72
C HIS A 347 -8.89 5.11 23.25
N PRO A 348 -8.91 5.38 24.57
CA PRO A 348 -9.24 6.70 25.13
C PRO A 348 -8.47 7.87 24.51
N ALA A 349 -7.24 7.59 24.10
CA ALA A 349 -6.33 8.59 23.54
C ALA A 349 -6.53 8.83 22.02
N ALA A 350 -7.37 8.03 21.35
CA ALA A 350 -7.64 8.18 19.93
C ALA A 350 -8.66 9.28 19.60
N GLY A 351 -9.35 9.82 20.61
CA GLY A 351 -10.32 10.91 20.48
C GLY A 351 -11.64 10.57 21.17
N VAL A 352 -12.59 11.51 21.11
CA VAL A 352 -13.91 11.32 21.75
C VAL A 352 -14.98 11.10 20.69
N ILE A 353 -15.80 10.06 20.86
CA ILE A 353 -16.96 9.83 20.01
C ILE A 353 -17.97 10.97 20.24
N SER A 354 -18.24 11.72 19.17
CA SER A 354 -19.13 12.88 19.18
C SER A 354 -20.48 12.61 18.52
N ALA A 355 -20.54 11.62 17.64
CA ALA A 355 -21.78 11.13 17.05
C ALA A 355 -21.63 9.67 16.64
N PHE A 356 -22.72 8.91 16.74
CA PHE A 356 -22.79 7.52 16.29
C PHE A 356 -24.25 7.17 15.95
N GLU A 357 -24.48 6.44 14.86
CA GLU A 357 -25.78 5.91 14.46
C GLU A 357 -25.64 4.40 14.16
N PRO A 358 -26.19 3.51 15.00
CA PRO A 358 -26.11 2.06 14.77
C PRO A 358 -26.95 1.65 13.56
N ASP A 359 -26.62 0.52 12.94
CA ASP A 359 -27.52 -0.12 11.97
C ASP A 359 -28.83 -0.51 12.69
N PRO A 360 -30.01 -0.11 12.19
CA PRO A 360 -31.30 -0.48 12.78
C PRO A 360 -31.50 -1.99 12.99
N ALA A 361 -30.80 -2.83 12.23
CA ALA A 361 -30.83 -4.28 12.39
C ALA A 361 -30.03 -4.79 13.60
N ASN A 362 -29.08 -4.01 14.12
CA ASN A 362 -28.20 -4.38 15.23
C ASN A 362 -28.39 -3.42 16.40
N LYS A 363 -29.06 -3.90 17.45
CA LYS A 363 -29.26 -3.15 18.70
C LYS A 363 -28.23 -3.58 19.74
N CYS A 364 -27.03 -3.04 19.65
CA CYS A 364 -25.99 -3.24 20.66
C CYS A 364 -25.60 -1.89 21.26
N GLU A 365 -25.28 -1.90 22.56
CA GLU A 365 -24.84 -0.73 23.32
C GLU A 365 -23.31 -0.67 23.37
N PHE A 366 -22.76 0.50 23.70
CA PHE A 366 -21.32 0.65 23.93
C PHE A 366 -20.91 -0.08 25.20
N VAL A 367 -19.74 -0.72 25.16
CA VAL A 367 -19.09 -1.24 26.36
C VAL A 367 -17.72 -0.60 26.49
N THR A 368 -17.35 -0.27 27.73
CA THR A 368 -16.02 0.20 28.07
C THR A 368 -15.33 -0.85 28.91
N ASP A 369 -14.12 -1.25 28.53
CA ASP A 369 -13.34 -2.22 29.31
C ASP A 369 -12.59 -1.56 30.50
N GLU A 370 -11.87 -2.39 31.26
CA GLU A 370 -11.09 -1.96 32.43
C GLU A 370 -10.00 -0.93 32.10
N ASN A 371 -9.60 -0.81 30.83
CA ASN A 371 -8.60 0.15 30.35
C ASN A 371 -9.24 1.42 29.76
N ASN A 372 -10.54 1.61 29.97
CA ASN A 372 -11.37 2.67 29.38
C ASN A 372 -11.50 2.61 27.85
N VAL A 373 -11.13 1.50 27.22
CA VAL A 373 -11.25 1.34 25.77
C VAL A 373 -12.72 1.16 25.42
N VAL A 374 -13.21 1.95 24.45
CA VAL A 374 -14.59 1.87 23.99
C VAL A 374 -14.68 0.83 22.89
N HIS A 375 -15.56 -0.12 23.08
CA HIS A 375 -15.88 -1.14 22.11
C HIS A 375 -17.25 -0.85 21.47
N LEU A 376 -17.29 -0.89 20.13
CA LEU A 376 -18.52 -0.66 19.37
C LEU A 376 -19.12 -1.98 18.91
N PRO A 377 -20.46 -2.06 18.81
CA PRO A 377 -21.22 -3.25 18.41
C PRO A 377 -20.53 -4.24 17.46
N ASP A 378 -20.85 -5.51 17.66
CA ASP A 378 -20.53 -6.64 16.79
C ASP A 378 -21.03 -6.47 15.33
N GLY A 379 -21.99 -5.56 15.09
CA GLY A 379 -22.56 -5.19 13.80
C GLY A 379 -22.09 -3.85 13.18
N GLY A 380 -22.53 -3.59 11.95
CA GLY A 380 -22.25 -2.32 11.25
C GLY A 380 -22.93 -1.09 11.87
N PHE A 381 -22.51 0.10 11.44
CA PHE A 381 -23.09 1.38 11.85
C PHE A 381 -23.18 2.33 10.66
N ARG A 382 -24.21 3.18 10.64
CA ARG A 382 -24.44 4.15 9.57
C ARG A 382 -23.57 5.39 9.70
N TYR A 383 -23.22 5.77 10.92
CA TYR A 383 -22.41 6.96 11.17
C TYR A 383 -21.60 6.82 12.45
N LEU A 384 -20.36 7.28 12.43
CA LEU A 384 -19.48 7.45 13.59
C LEU A 384 -18.61 8.68 13.36
N LYS A 385 -18.50 9.56 14.35
CA LYS A 385 -17.64 10.73 14.32
C LYS A 385 -16.79 10.83 15.59
N ILE A 386 -15.48 10.92 15.42
CA ILE A 386 -14.49 11.10 16.49
C ILE A 386 -13.94 12.53 16.39
N ASN A 387 -13.95 13.27 17.50
CA ASN A 387 -13.48 14.65 17.58
C ASN A 387 -12.06 14.77 18.12
#